data_AF-A0A7R9GUF1-F1
#
_entry.id   AF-A0A7R9GUF1-F1
#
_cell.length_a   1.000
_cell.length_b   1.000
_cell.length_c   1.000
_cell.angle_alpha   90.00
_cell.angle_beta   90.00
_cell.angle_gamma   90.00
#
_symmetry.space_group_name_H-M   'P 1'
#
loop_
_entity.id
_entity.type
_entity.pdbx_description
1 polymer ?
#
loop_
_entity_poly.entity_id
_entity_poly.type
_entity_poly.pdbx_seq_one_letter_code
_entity_poly.pdbx_strand_id
1 'polypeptide(L)'
;MTGRSQPVRISGECTEGEPVKYDPTFKGPLNKRSCTDVICLGLFLVFVGAWIFVGYYVGDCRCSVLGFTQGDPSRLLLPTDSQGRKCGLDTDVIDKPYLFFFDLTRCIRSNVVLNGCPTPQVCVKSCPEQNFIYSNLSSLETIRQDIICKTSINVSSILTVDEFTGHVDREDCARYYLSSKAAPQCSSTEPLRNHPVFGVIIHSYLKAESVKDVWKSSAPNEASLIPKPPTTRGPDSADAHGQFL
;
A
#
# COMPACT_ATOMS: atom_id res chain seq x y z
N MET A 1 -60.27 4.42 -50.97
CA MET A 1 -60.18 2.98 -51.27
C MET A 1 -58.98 2.42 -50.51
N THR A 2 -59.25 1.36 -49.76
CA THR A 2 -58.41 0.68 -48.76
C THR A 2 -57.15 0.06 -49.37
N GLY A 3 -55.98 0.27 -48.74
CA GLY A 3 -54.70 -0.37 -49.11
C GLY A 3 -53.86 -0.68 -47.87
N ARG A 4 -54.04 -1.90 -47.37
CA ARG A 4 -53.55 -2.49 -46.13
C ARG A 4 -52.01 -2.60 -46.07
N SER A 5 -51.39 -2.14 -44.97
CA SER A 5 -50.02 -2.47 -44.60
C SER A 5 -49.90 -3.98 -44.35
N GLN A 6 -49.17 -4.69 -45.20
CA GLN A 6 -48.81 -6.10 -44.95
C GLN A 6 -47.40 -6.18 -44.36
N PRO A 7 -47.20 -6.92 -43.26
CA PRO A 7 -45.86 -7.23 -42.77
C PRO A 7 -45.21 -8.25 -43.70
N VAL A 8 -44.01 -7.92 -44.21
CA VAL A 8 -43.19 -8.85 -44.98
C VAL A 8 -42.73 -9.97 -44.04
N ARG A 9 -43.28 -11.18 -44.22
CA ARG A 9 -42.75 -12.39 -43.59
C ARG A 9 -41.43 -12.73 -44.28
N ILE A 10 -40.34 -12.73 -43.54
CA ILE A 10 -39.10 -13.38 -44.00
C ILE A 10 -39.29 -14.88 -43.80
N SER A 11 -39.80 -15.55 -44.84
CA SER A 11 -39.65 -16.99 -45.01
C SER A 11 -38.34 -17.22 -45.76
N GLY A 12 -37.52 -18.12 -45.22
CA GLY A 12 -36.12 -18.25 -45.58
C GLY A 12 -35.85 -18.71 -47.00
N GLU A 13 -34.71 -18.27 -47.50
CA GLU A 13 -33.62 -19.09 -48.03
C GLU A 13 -32.40 -18.16 -48.06
N CYS A 14 -31.28 -18.53 -47.43
CA CYS A 14 -30.00 -17.88 -47.71
C CYS A 14 -29.57 -18.35 -49.10
N THR A 15 -30.18 -17.83 -50.16
CA THR A 15 -29.63 -17.99 -51.50
C THR A 15 -28.32 -17.22 -51.49
N GLU A 16 -27.23 -17.92 -51.77
CA GLU A 16 -25.90 -17.36 -51.99
C GLU A 16 -26.03 -16.29 -53.06
N GLY A 17 -26.14 -15.02 -52.63
CA GLY A 17 -26.30 -13.90 -53.54
C GLY A 17 -25.08 -13.85 -54.45
N GLU A 18 -25.30 -13.74 -55.76
CA GLU A 18 -24.21 -13.58 -56.70
C GLU A 18 -23.28 -12.45 -56.22
N PRO A 19 -21.94 -12.63 -56.28
CA PRO A 19 -21.01 -11.62 -55.80
C PRO A 19 -21.30 -10.32 -56.53
N VAL A 20 -21.64 -9.29 -55.74
CA VAL A 20 -21.96 -7.95 -56.26
C VAL A 20 -20.78 -7.50 -57.12
N LYS A 21 -20.99 -7.45 -58.45
CA LYS A 21 -19.96 -7.02 -59.40
C LYS A 21 -19.53 -5.62 -59.00
N TYR A 22 -18.21 -5.44 -58.87
CA TYR A 22 -17.60 -4.14 -58.62
C TYR A 22 -18.06 -3.15 -59.69
N ASP A 23 -18.91 -2.22 -59.29
CA ASP A 23 -19.34 -1.12 -60.14
C ASP A 23 -18.29 0.00 -60.00
N PRO A 24 -17.46 0.27 -61.03
CA PRO A 24 -16.46 1.33 -60.99
C PRO A 24 -17.10 2.73 -60.91
N THR A 25 -18.41 2.84 -61.10
CA THR A 25 -19.18 4.07 -60.91
C THR A 25 -19.84 4.18 -59.53
N PHE A 26 -19.73 3.16 -58.66
CA PHE A 26 -20.19 3.20 -57.27
C PHE A 26 -19.32 4.16 -56.46
N LYS A 27 -19.71 5.42 -56.51
CA LYS A 27 -19.25 6.47 -55.61
C LYS A 27 -19.94 6.23 -54.27
N GLY A 28 -19.34 5.39 -53.44
CA GLY A 28 -19.82 5.16 -52.07
C GLY A 28 -20.02 6.49 -51.30
N PRO A 29 -20.68 6.46 -50.12
CA PRO A 29 -21.07 7.65 -49.33
C PRO A 29 -19.89 8.42 -48.69
N LEU A 30 -18.72 8.36 -49.32
CA LEU A 30 -17.47 9.00 -48.95
C LEU A 30 -17.10 10.14 -49.92
N ASN A 31 -17.89 10.40 -50.98
CA ASN A 31 -17.47 11.30 -52.06
C ASN A 31 -17.62 12.82 -51.79
N LYS A 32 -17.95 13.23 -50.56
CA LYS A 32 -18.07 14.66 -50.17
C LYS A 32 -17.65 14.97 -48.72
N ARG A 33 -16.71 14.22 -48.12
CA ARG A 33 -16.34 14.44 -46.69
C ARG A 33 -15.36 15.60 -46.44
N SER A 34 -14.65 16.06 -47.47
CA SER A 34 -13.66 17.14 -47.33
C SER A 34 -14.26 18.50 -46.96
N CYS A 35 -15.52 18.76 -47.33
CA CYS A 35 -16.15 20.06 -47.07
C CYS A 35 -16.70 20.18 -45.64
N THR A 36 -17.25 19.09 -45.07
CA THR A 36 -17.76 19.08 -43.70
C THR A 36 -16.61 19.11 -42.66
N ASP A 37 -15.48 18.46 -42.96
CA ASP A 37 -14.32 18.41 -42.06
C ASP A 37 -13.70 19.80 -41.83
N VAL A 38 -13.60 20.64 -42.87
CA VAL A 38 -13.06 22.01 -42.77
C VAL A 38 -13.94 22.91 -41.89
N ILE A 39 -15.26 22.78 -41.99
CA ILE A 39 -16.21 23.55 -41.16
C ILE A 39 -16.14 23.07 -39.71
N CYS A 40 -16.14 21.75 -39.48
CA CYS A 40 -15.99 21.18 -38.14
C CYS A 40 -14.65 21.56 -37.50
N LEU A 41 -13.57 21.58 -38.28
CA LEU A 41 -12.25 22.01 -37.84
C LEU A 41 -12.25 23.51 -37.45
N GLY A 42 -12.88 24.36 -38.26
CA GLY A 42 -13.02 25.79 -37.96
C GLY A 42 -13.79 26.04 -36.65
N LEU A 43 -14.90 25.33 -36.44
CA LEU A 43 -15.68 25.41 -35.20
C LEU A 43 -14.88 24.91 -33.98
N PHE A 44 -14.10 23.84 -34.14
CA PHE A 44 -13.23 23.34 -33.07
C PHE A 44 -12.14 24.35 -32.71
N LEU A 45 -11.49 24.96 -33.70
CA LEU A 45 -10.46 25.97 -33.46
C LEU A 45 -11.04 27.25 -32.84
N VAL A 46 -12.25 27.67 -33.23
CA VAL A 46 -12.96 28.77 -32.58
C VAL A 46 -13.31 28.43 -31.14
N PHE A 47 -13.76 27.20 -30.87
CA PHE A 47 -14.06 26.74 -29.52
C PHE A 47 -12.81 26.74 -28.64
N VAL A 48 -11.71 26.14 -29.10
CA VAL A 48 -10.41 26.14 -28.40
C VAL A 48 -9.88 27.57 -28.22
N GLY A 49 -9.97 28.40 -29.27
CA GLY A 49 -9.58 29.80 -29.24
C GLY A 49 -10.41 30.63 -28.25
N ALA A 50 -11.72 30.36 -28.15
CA ALA A 50 -12.60 31.00 -27.19
C ALA A 50 -12.26 30.59 -25.75
N TRP A 51 -11.94 29.32 -25.49
CA TRP A 51 -11.48 28.89 -24.16
C TRP A 51 -10.12 29.50 -23.79
N ILE A 52 -9.19 29.60 -24.73
CA ILE A 52 -7.91 30.29 -24.53
C ILE A 52 -8.14 31.78 -24.29
N PHE A 53 -9.02 32.42 -25.06
CA PHE A 53 -9.36 33.83 -24.92
C PHE A 53 -10.04 34.13 -23.58
N VAL A 54 -11.01 33.31 -23.17
CA VAL A 54 -11.66 33.42 -21.85
C VAL A 54 -10.64 33.21 -20.73
N GLY A 55 -9.75 32.21 -20.87
CA GLY A 55 -8.68 31.95 -19.90
C GLY A 55 -7.64 33.07 -19.80
N TYR A 56 -7.42 33.83 -20.88
CA TYR A 56 -6.44 34.93 -20.92
C TYR A 56 -7.04 36.31 -20.57
N TYR A 57 -8.26 36.61 -21.04
CA TYR A 57 -8.87 37.95 -20.96
C TYR A 57 -9.99 38.09 -19.91
N VAL A 58 -10.71 37.01 -19.57
CA VAL A 58 -11.81 37.05 -18.58
C VAL A 58 -11.33 36.57 -17.20
N GLY A 59 -10.17 35.93 -17.14
CA GLY A 59 -9.54 35.53 -15.89
C GLY A 59 -8.59 36.59 -15.35
N ASP A 60 -9.07 37.46 -14.45
CA ASP A 60 -8.22 38.03 -13.39
C ASP A 60 -7.62 36.94 -12.47
N CYS A 61 -7.83 35.65 -12.77
CA CYS A 61 -7.11 34.54 -12.20
C CYS A 61 -6.02 34.08 -13.19
N ARG A 62 -4.81 34.66 -13.09
CA ARG A 62 -3.54 34.08 -13.62
C ARG A 62 -3.20 32.73 -12.93
N CYS A 63 -4.17 31.92 -12.58
CA CYS A 63 -4.05 30.81 -11.64
C CYS A 63 -3.34 29.60 -12.26
N SER A 64 -3.29 29.49 -13.59
CA SER A 64 -2.48 28.47 -14.29
C SER A 64 -0.97 28.78 -14.28
N VAL A 65 -0.54 30.03 -14.03
CA VAL A 65 0.88 30.40 -13.90
C VAL A 65 1.23 30.68 -12.44
N LEU A 66 0.33 31.35 -11.70
CA LEU A 66 0.51 31.66 -10.28
C LEU A 66 0.46 30.42 -9.38
N GLY A 67 -0.31 29.39 -9.77
CA GLY A 67 -0.39 28.12 -9.04
C GLY A 67 0.92 27.34 -9.03
N PHE A 68 1.76 27.49 -10.07
CA PHE A 68 3.09 26.85 -10.10
C PHE A 68 4.19 27.72 -9.52
N THR A 69 4.01 29.05 -9.45
CA THR A 69 5.03 29.94 -8.88
C THR A 69 4.99 30.02 -7.35
N GLN A 70 3.86 29.69 -6.72
CA GLN A 70 3.72 29.69 -5.26
C GLN A 70 3.26 28.34 -4.67
N GLY A 71 2.81 27.41 -5.51
CA GLY A 71 2.52 26.05 -5.08
C GLY A 71 3.82 25.28 -4.97
N ASP A 72 4.38 25.17 -3.76
CA ASP A 72 5.40 24.18 -3.48
C ASP A 72 4.68 22.81 -3.41
N PRO A 73 4.76 21.94 -4.43
CA PRO A 73 4.11 20.62 -4.39
C PRO A 73 4.64 19.76 -3.24
N SER A 74 5.82 20.08 -2.70
CA SER A 74 6.40 19.44 -1.52
C SER A 74 5.51 19.62 -0.30
N ARG A 75 4.72 20.71 -0.23
CA ARG A 75 3.73 20.96 0.84
C ARG A 75 2.54 19.99 0.81
N LEU A 76 2.27 19.37 -0.34
CA LEU A 76 1.17 18.41 -0.51
C LEU A 76 1.60 16.97 -0.18
N LEU A 77 2.88 16.64 -0.38
CA LEU A 77 3.42 15.30 -0.18
C LEU A 77 3.99 15.06 1.22
N LEU A 78 3.85 16.02 2.15
CA LEU A 78 4.34 15.80 3.51
C LEU A 78 3.53 14.70 4.21
N PRO A 79 4.22 13.81 4.92
CA PRO A 79 3.56 12.80 5.72
C PRO A 79 2.77 13.45 6.84
N THR A 80 1.71 12.75 7.25
CA THR A 80 0.82 13.17 8.31
C THR A 80 0.97 12.21 9.50
N ASP A 81 1.00 12.71 10.73
CA ASP A 81 0.97 11.94 11.98
C ASP A 81 -0.40 11.24 12.16
N SER A 82 -0.54 10.28 13.08
CA SER A 82 -1.85 9.69 13.47
C SER A 82 -2.85 10.73 13.97
N GLN A 83 -2.36 11.88 14.44
CA GLN A 83 -3.19 13.01 14.88
C GLN A 83 -3.60 13.97 13.75
N GLY A 84 -3.30 13.65 12.48
CA GLY A 84 -3.69 14.50 11.35
C GLY A 84 -2.78 15.71 11.12
N ARG A 85 -1.64 15.80 11.82
CA ARG A 85 -0.68 16.89 11.69
C ARG A 85 0.38 16.60 10.63
N LYS A 86 0.75 17.57 9.82
CA LYS A 86 1.78 17.49 8.79
C LYS A 86 3.15 17.80 9.39
N CYS A 87 4.03 16.81 9.36
CA CYS A 87 5.40 16.93 9.87
C CYS A 87 6.13 18.09 9.19
N GLY A 88 6.78 19.00 9.92
CA GLY A 88 7.52 20.13 9.34
C GLY A 88 6.67 21.30 8.81
N LEU A 89 5.34 21.30 9.04
CA LEU A 89 4.45 22.39 8.64
C LEU A 89 3.61 22.92 9.82
N ASP A 90 2.97 22.04 10.58
CA ASP A 90 2.13 22.48 11.71
C ASP A 90 2.98 22.99 12.88
N THR A 91 2.46 23.96 13.64
CA THR A 91 3.18 24.64 14.73
C THR A 91 3.77 23.69 15.76
N ASP A 92 3.07 22.59 16.06
CA ASP A 92 3.45 21.62 17.09
C ASP A 92 4.52 20.62 16.61
N VAL A 93 4.75 20.52 15.29
CA VAL A 93 5.66 19.56 14.66
C VAL A 93 6.55 20.21 13.61
N ILE A 94 6.73 21.52 13.67
CA ILE A 94 7.52 22.29 12.70
C ILE A 94 9.01 21.93 12.77
N ASP A 95 9.50 21.57 13.95
CA ASP A 95 10.87 21.10 14.22
C ASP A 95 11.06 19.61 13.88
N LYS A 96 10.00 18.90 13.47
CA LYS A 96 9.95 17.45 13.26
C LYS A 96 9.51 17.14 11.83
N PRO A 97 10.41 17.19 10.85
CA PRO A 97 10.04 17.04 9.43
C PRO A 97 9.84 15.58 8.99
N TYR A 98 10.28 14.59 9.78
CA TYR A 98 10.26 13.18 9.37
C TYR A 98 9.13 12.41 10.05
N LEU A 99 8.54 11.43 9.35
CA LEU A 99 7.53 10.54 9.93
C LEU A 99 8.12 9.20 10.35
N PHE A 100 7.79 8.75 11.56
CA PHE A 100 8.20 7.47 12.13
C PHE A 100 6.98 6.56 12.38
N PHE A 101 7.13 5.25 12.13
CA PHE A 101 6.10 4.24 12.39
C PHE A 101 6.50 3.31 13.53
N PHE A 102 5.54 3.00 14.41
CA PHE A 102 5.81 2.14 15.56
C PHE A 102 5.99 0.66 15.16
N ASP A 103 5.23 0.17 14.18
CA ASP A 103 5.28 -1.24 13.77
C ASP A 103 5.03 -1.42 12.25
N LEU A 104 6.11 -1.41 11.47
CA LEU A 104 6.02 -1.61 10.01
C LEU A 104 5.44 -2.99 9.63
N THR A 105 5.42 -3.98 10.53
CA THR A 105 4.91 -5.32 10.23
C THR A 105 3.38 -5.34 10.10
N ARG A 106 2.69 -4.40 10.75
CA ARG A 106 1.24 -4.23 10.65
C ARG A 106 0.83 -3.68 9.28
N CYS A 107 1.68 -2.89 8.64
CA CYS A 107 1.46 -2.43 7.26
C CYS A 107 1.39 -3.61 6.30
N ILE A 108 2.29 -4.60 6.43
CA ILE A 108 2.36 -5.77 5.53
C ILE A 108 1.11 -6.66 5.66
N ARG A 109 0.46 -6.67 6.82
CA ARG A 109 -0.77 -7.43 7.05
C ARG A 109 -2.03 -6.76 6.47
N SER A 110 -1.93 -5.51 6.06
CA SER A 110 -3.09 -4.70 5.64
C SER A 110 -3.09 -4.44 4.14
N ASN A 111 -4.30 -4.31 3.58
CA ASN A 111 -4.53 -3.55 2.35
C ASN A 111 -4.20 -2.08 2.64
N VAL A 112 -2.93 -1.71 2.45
CA VAL A 112 -2.41 -0.34 2.67
C VAL A 112 -3.00 0.66 1.67
N VAL A 113 -3.55 0.16 0.56
CA VAL A 113 -3.94 0.95 -0.61
C VAL A 113 -5.17 1.83 -0.33
N LEU A 114 -6.04 1.45 0.61
CA LEU A 114 -7.29 2.19 0.87
C LEU A 114 -7.29 3.01 2.17
N ASN A 115 -6.68 2.52 3.26
CA ASN A 115 -6.84 3.12 4.60
C ASN A 115 -5.52 3.56 5.27
N GLY A 116 -4.37 3.40 4.60
CA GLY A 116 -3.06 3.60 5.23
C GLY A 116 -2.68 2.48 6.21
N CYS A 117 -1.54 2.63 6.87
CA CYS A 117 -1.07 1.65 7.86
C CYS A 117 -1.83 1.76 9.19
N PRO A 118 -2.36 0.67 9.77
CA PRO A 118 -3.06 0.68 11.05
C PRO A 118 -2.06 0.70 12.22
N THR A 119 -1.20 1.71 12.26
CA THR A 119 -0.12 1.87 13.24
C THR A 119 -0.04 3.30 13.70
N PRO A 120 0.27 3.55 14.99
CA PRO A 120 0.67 4.88 15.42
C PRO A 120 1.86 5.38 14.60
N GLN A 121 1.73 6.58 14.05
CA GLN A 121 2.74 7.26 13.26
C GLN A 121 2.98 8.63 13.88
N VAL A 122 4.24 8.99 14.12
CA VAL A 122 4.62 10.22 14.86
C VAL A 122 5.68 11.01 14.12
N CYS A 123 5.62 12.34 14.18
CA CYS A 123 6.68 13.18 13.62
C CYS A 123 7.91 13.21 14.53
N VAL A 124 9.09 13.03 13.95
CA VAL A 124 10.39 13.05 14.66
C VAL A 124 11.35 14.05 14.03
N LYS A 125 12.27 14.58 14.85
CA LYS A 125 13.31 15.53 14.41
C LYS A 125 14.40 14.86 13.60
N SER A 126 14.78 13.64 13.98
CA SER A 126 15.73 12.80 13.27
C SER A 126 15.27 11.35 13.33
N CYS A 127 15.54 10.59 12.27
CA CYS A 127 15.35 9.15 12.31
C CYS A 127 16.39 8.51 13.23
N PRO A 128 16.05 7.41 13.92
CA PRO A 128 16.98 6.71 14.78
C PRO A 128 18.10 6.06 13.96
N GLU A 129 19.36 6.27 14.36
CA GLU A 129 20.52 5.66 13.70
C GLU A 129 20.89 4.30 14.28
N GLN A 130 20.35 3.97 15.46
CA GLN A 130 20.62 2.74 16.18
C GLN A 130 19.33 1.97 16.46
N ASN A 131 19.49 0.67 16.68
CA ASN A 131 18.40 -0.23 16.99
C ASN A 131 18.07 -0.15 18.48
N PHE A 132 16.78 -0.08 18.81
CA PHE A 132 16.31 -0.03 20.19
C PHE A 132 15.21 -1.05 20.41
N ILE A 133 15.28 -1.69 21.58
CA ILE A 133 14.27 -2.64 22.04
C ILE A 133 13.96 -2.25 23.48
N TYR A 134 12.69 -1.96 23.74
CA TYR A 134 12.22 -1.74 25.09
C TYR A 134 12.38 -3.04 25.89
N SER A 135 13.11 -2.96 27.00
CA SER A 135 13.22 -4.02 27.98
C SER A 135 13.00 -3.44 29.38
N ASN A 136 12.17 -4.10 30.20
CA ASN A 136 11.85 -3.66 31.56
C ASN A 136 13.10 -3.71 32.50
N LEU A 137 14.16 -4.38 32.07
CA LEU A 137 15.44 -4.48 32.80
C LEU A 137 16.42 -3.32 32.50
N SER A 138 16.09 -2.46 31.53
CA SER A 138 16.95 -1.33 31.15
C SER A 138 16.88 -0.17 32.17
N SER A 139 17.96 0.59 32.29
CA SER A 139 17.99 1.81 33.10
C SER A 139 16.98 2.84 32.60
N LEU A 140 16.28 3.48 33.54
CA LEU A 140 15.25 4.49 33.25
C LEU A 140 15.82 5.65 32.41
N GLU A 141 17.06 6.06 32.67
CA GLU A 141 17.73 7.12 31.92
C GLU A 141 17.91 6.77 30.43
N THR A 142 18.31 5.52 30.13
CA THR A 142 18.46 5.04 28.76
C THR A 142 17.13 4.97 28.04
N ILE A 143 16.09 4.46 28.73
CA ILE A 143 14.73 4.44 28.17
C ILE A 143 14.28 5.85 27.84
N ARG A 144 14.49 6.81 28.76
CA ARG A 144 14.05 8.20 28.58
C ARG A 144 14.73 8.91 27.40
N GLN A 145 16.00 8.62 27.16
CA GLN A 145 16.77 9.24 26.09
C GLN A 145 16.43 8.67 24.71
N ASP A 146 16.18 7.36 24.65
CA ASP A 146 16.05 6.65 23.38
C ASP A 146 14.58 6.34 23.00
N ILE A 147 13.63 6.32 23.94
CA ILE A 147 12.24 5.96 23.63
C ILE A 147 11.53 7.00 22.75
N ILE A 148 10.85 6.51 21.72
CA ILE A 148 10.00 7.33 20.86
C ILE A 148 8.54 7.13 21.28
N CYS A 149 7.87 8.21 21.67
CA CYS A 149 6.48 8.23 22.10
C CYS A 149 5.64 9.22 21.28
N LYS A 150 4.31 9.07 21.35
CA LYS A 150 3.35 10.07 20.84
C LYS A 150 3.56 11.40 21.56
N THR A 151 3.26 12.50 20.87
CA THR A 151 3.36 13.85 21.44
C THR A 151 2.43 14.12 22.62
N SER A 152 1.44 13.26 22.86
CA SER A 152 0.57 13.33 24.04
C SER A 152 1.27 12.93 25.33
N ILE A 153 2.41 12.22 25.25
CA ILE A 153 3.14 11.73 26.41
C ILE A 153 4.35 12.61 26.67
N ASN A 154 4.44 13.12 27.90
CA ASN A 154 5.63 13.81 28.36
C ASN A 154 6.59 12.78 28.95
N VAL A 155 7.60 12.37 28.16
CA VAL A 155 8.62 11.41 28.59
C VAL A 155 9.32 11.87 29.87
N SER A 156 9.37 13.19 30.12
CA SER A 156 10.02 13.75 31.30
C SER A 156 9.22 13.61 32.60
N SER A 157 7.90 13.41 32.55
CA SER A 157 7.10 13.25 33.77
C SER A 157 7.09 11.81 34.29
N ILE A 158 7.59 10.85 33.51
CA ILE A 158 7.59 9.43 33.87
C ILE A 158 8.77 9.15 34.80
N LEU A 159 8.47 8.57 35.96
CA LEU A 159 9.43 8.35 37.06
C LEU A 159 9.78 6.88 37.28
N THR A 160 9.02 5.95 36.69
CA THR A 160 9.19 4.50 36.89
C THR A 160 9.22 3.73 35.58
N VAL A 161 9.88 2.57 35.57
CA VAL A 161 9.93 1.67 34.41
C VAL A 161 8.56 1.01 34.16
N ASP A 162 7.77 0.80 35.22
CA ASP A 162 6.42 0.22 35.12
C ASP A 162 5.45 1.16 34.40
N GLU A 163 5.53 2.48 34.62
CA GLU A 163 4.77 3.45 33.83
C GLU A 163 5.14 3.39 32.34
N PHE A 164 6.44 3.29 32.01
CA PHE A 164 6.87 3.10 30.64
C PHE A 164 6.30 1.81 30.04
N THR A 165 6.26 0.72 30.82
CA THR A 165 5.66 -0.55 30.39
C THR A 165 4.19 -0.33 30.02
N GLY A 166 3.42 0.36 30.88
CA GLY A 166 2.02 0.68 30.61
C GLY A 166 1.79 1.57 29.38
N HIS A 167 2.72 2.46 29.06
CA HIS A 167 2.65 3.27 27.83
C HIS A 167 3.05 2.49 26.57
N VAL A 168 4.02 1.59 26.66
CA VAL A 168 4.40 0.69 25.57
C VAL A 168 3.27 -0.30 25.27
N ASP A 169 2.61 -0.83 26.31
CA ASP A 169 1.49 -1.77 26.16
C ASP A 169 0.23 -1.11 25.58
N ARG A 170 0.02 0.19 25.82
CA ARG A 170 -1.06 1.00 25.21
C ARG A 170 -0.73 1.54 23.82
N GLU A 171 0.40 1.16 23.25
CA GLU A 171 0.89 1.66 21.95
C GLU A 171 1.06 3.19 21.92
N ASP A 172 1.34 3.82 23.08
CA ASP A 172 1.68 5.23 23.18
C ASP A 172 3.17 5.49 22.97
N CYS A 173 4.00 4.48 23.22
CA CYS A 173 5.42 4.47 22.93
C CYS A 173 5.81 3.25 22.09
N ALA A 174 6.84 3.41 21.26
CA ALA A 174 7.34 2.34 20.41
C ALA A 174 8.02 1.26 21.25
N ARG A 175 7.59 0.00 21.11
CA ARG A 175 8.21 -1.15 21.78
C ARG A 175 9.62 -1.43 21.25
N TYR A 176 9.84 -1.19 19.97
CA TYR A 176 11.14 -1.31 19.33
C TYR A 176 11.19 -0.39 18.12
N TYR A 177 12.40 -0.08 17.67
CA TYR A 177 12.61 0.59 16.39
C TYR A 177 13.94 0.18 15.78
N LEU A 178 14.02 0.34 14.46
CA LEU A 178 15.19 -0.04 13.67
C LEU A 178 15.96 1.21 13.24
N SER A 179 17.27 1.04 13.10
CA SER A 179 18.16 2.00 12.44
C SER A 179 17.59 2.33 11.06
N SER A 180 17.37 3.61 10.85
CA SER A 180 16.63 4.15 9.71
C SER A 180 17.32 5.40 9.17
N LYS A 181 17.22 5.60 7.86
CA LYS A 181 17.73 6.81 7.21
C LYS A 181 16.66 7.88 7.11
N ALA A 182 17.10 9.13 7.23
CA ALA A 182 16.29 10.31 6.97
C ALA A 182 15.90 10.38 5.48
N ALA A 183 14.65 10.09 5.21
CA ALA A 183 13.90 10.42 4.00
C ALA A 183 12.59 11.10 4.50
N PRO A 184 11.66 11.62 3.67
CA PRO A 184 10.39 12.19 4.18
C PRO A 184 9.70 11.26 5.20
N GLN A 185 9.95 9.96 5.11
CA GLN A 185 9.62 8.97 6.12
C GLN A 185 10.85 8.16 6.54
N CYS A 186 10.94 7.77 7.82
CA CYS A 186 12.01 6.91 8.31
C CYS A 186 11.85 5.49 7.74
N SER A 187 12.80 5.09 6.89
CA SER A 187 12.87 3.74 6.35
C SER A 187 14.07 3.02 6.92
N SER A 188 13.86 1.78 7.40
CA SER A 188 14.93 0.93 7.93
C SER A 188 16.00 0.70 6.86
N THR A 189 17.27 0.81 7.25
CA THR A 189 18.40 0.59 6.33
C THR A 189 18.89 -0.84 6.28
N GLU A 190 18.53 -1.66 7.27
CA GLU A 190 19.02 -3.03 7.39
C GLU A 190 18.00 -4.05 6.83
N PRO A 191 18.47 -5.08 6.11
CA PRO A 191 17.63 -6.22 5.75
C PRO A 191 17.25 -6.97 7.03
N LEU A 192 15.94 -7.13 7.26
CA LEU A 192 15.35 -7.75 8.47
C LEU A 192 15.98 -9.10 8.87
N ARG A 193 16.61 -9.83 7.94
CA ARG A 193 17.14 -11.19 8.12
C ARG A 193 18.22 -11.32 9.21
N ASN A 194 18.98 -10.27 9.51
CA ASN A 194 20.13 -10.35 10.43
C ASN A 194 19.90 -9.61 11.76
N HIS A 195 18.67 -9.17 12.04
CA HIS A 195 18.41 -8.28 13.17
C HIS A 195 18.03 -9.05 14.46
N PRO A 196 18.47 -8.65 15.67
CA PRO A 196 18.06 -9.27 16.93
C PRO A 196 16.53 -9.21 17.18
N VAL A 197 15.84 -8.24 16.58
CA VAL A 197 14.37 -8.11 16.61
C VAL A 197 13.68 -8.98 15.56
N PHE A 198 14.42 -9.66 14.67
CA PHE A 198 13.86 -10.56 13.66
C PHE A 198 13.00 -11.65 14.29
N GLY A 199 13.41 -12.20 15.44
CA GLY A 199 12.62 -13.18 16.18
C GLY A 199 11.26 -12.63 16.67
N VAL A 200 11.24 -11.37 17.16
CA VAL A 200 10.01 -10.67 17.60
C VAL A 200 9.12 -10.33 16.40
N ILE A 201 9.71 -9.87 15.30
CA ILE A 201 9.04 -9.53 14.05
C ILE A 201 8.44 -10.78 13.42
N ILE A 202 9.20 -11.88 13.29
CA ILE A 202 8.73 -13.16 12.76
C ILE A 202 7.67 -13.77 13.66
N HIS A 203 7.82 -13.77 14.98
CA HIS A 203 6.79 -14.29 15.89
C HIS A 203 5.49 -13.48 15.77
N SER A 204 5.58 -12.16 15.67
CA SER A 204 4.42 -11.30 15.41
C SER A 204 3.81 -11.57 14.04
N TYR A 205 4.65 -11.74 13.00
CA TYR A 205 4.25 -12.02 11.62
C TYR A 205 3.59 -13.39 11.47
N LEU A 206 4.14 -14.45 12.07
CA LEU A 206 3.57 -15.80 12.07
C LEU A 206 2.27 -15.90 12.88
N LYS A 207 2.10 -15.08 13.91
CA LYS A 207 0.85 -15.01 14.68
C LYS A 207 -0.27 -14.25 13.93
N ALA A 208 0.06 -13.57 12.83
CA ALA A 208 -0.93 -12.91 11.99
C ALA A 208 -1.82 -13.91 11.25
N GLU A 209 -3.12 -13.72 11.34
CA GLU A 209 -4.12 -14.57 10.70
C GLU A 209 -3.93 -14.62 9.17
N SER A 210 -3.57 -13.50 8.53
CA SER A 210 -3.28 -13.43 7.09
C SER A 210 -2.06 -14.25 6.67
N VAL A 211 -1.09 -14.47 7.55
CA VAL A 211 0.14 -15.22 7.26
C VAL A 211 -0.07 -16.72 7.42
N LYS A 212 -1.02 -17.15 8.27
CA LYS A 212 -1.44 -18.57 8.32
C LYS A 212 -2.00 -19.03 6.97
N ASP A 213 -2.69 -18.15 6.27
CA ASP A 213 -3.25 -18.45 4.94
C ASP A 213 -2.16 -18.48 3.86
N VAL A 214 -1.15 -17.60 3.96
CA VAL A 214 0.06 -17.66 3.11
C VAL A 214 0.81 -18.97 3.35
N TRP A 215 1.01 -19.38 4.60
CA TRP A 215 1.70 -20.65 4.93
C TRP A 215 0.89 -21.90 4.56
N LYS A 216 -0.45 -21.86 4.69
CA LYS A 216 -1.32 -22.91 4.15
C LYS A 216 -1.20 -23.04 2.64
N SER A 217 -0.98 -21.93 1.92
CA SER A 217 -0.77 -21.93 0.47
C SER A 217 0.65 -22.31 0.05
N SER A 218 1.64 -22.19 0.94
CA SER A 218 3.05 -22.48 0.67
C SER A 218 3.58 -23.74 1.33
N ALA A 219 2.74 -24.49 2.06
CA ALA A 219 3.09 -25.82 2.52
C ALA A 219 3.26 -26.71 1.27
N PRO A 220 4.48 -27.19 0.97
CA PRO A 220 4.66 -28.14 -0.12
C PRO A 220 3.83 -29.38 0.21
N ASN A 221 3.15 -29.92 -0.80
CA ASN A 221 2.40 -31.17 -0.72
C ASN A 221 3.34 -32.25 -0.18
N GLU A 222 3.18 -32.59 1.10
CA GLU A 222 3.94 -33.65 1.76
C GLU A 222 3.39 -35.01 1.31
N ALA A 223 3.61 -35.34 0.03
CA ALA A 223 3.22 -36.61 -0.57
C ALA A 223 4.32 -37.21 -1.46
N SER A 224 5.49 -36.59 -1.58
CA SER A 224 6.59 -37.19 -2.34
C SER A 224 7.93 -36.78 -1.75
N LEU A 225 8.73 -37.78 -1.39
CA LEU A 225 10.14 -37.74 -0.95
C LEU A 225 10.38 -37.84 0.57
N ILE A 226 10.05 -39.00 1.15
CA ILE A 226 10.92 -39.62 2.14
C ILE A 226 11.20 -41.07 1.68
N PRO A 227 12.46 -41.45 1.35
CA PRO A 227 12.82 -42.86 1.26
C PRO A 227 12.73 -43.46 2.67
N LYS A 228 11.93 -44.53 2.82
CA LYS A 228 11.75 -45.25 4.09
C LYS A 228 13.12 -45.69 4.65
N PRO A 229 13.42 -45.43 5.94
CA PRO A 229 14.50 -46.12 6.62
C PRO A 229 14.14 -47.61 6.79
N PRO A 230 15.13 -48.53 6.76
CA PRO A 230 14.90 -49.96 6.83
C PRO A 230 14.35 -50.36 8.20
N THR A 231 13.23 -51.09 8.17
CA THR A 231 12.61 -51.76 9.31
C THR A 231 13.48 -52.92 9.77
N THR A 232 14.18 -52.79 10.89
CA THR A 232 14.68 -53.94 11.63
C THR A 232 13.65 -54.35 12.69
N ARG A 233 13.15 -55.57 12.51
CA ARG A 233 12.21 -56.30 13.37
C ARG A 233 12.77 -56.43 14.79
N GLY A 234 11.93 -56.17 15.78
CA GLY A 234 12.14 -56.68 17.14
C GLY A 234 12.03 -58.21 17.16
N PRO A 235 12.72 -58.89 18.09
CA PRO A 235 12.63 -60.34 18.23
C PRO A 235 11.36 -60.76 18.96
N ASP A 236 10.71 -61.78 18.42
CA ASP A 236 9.58 -62.49 19.02
C ASP A 236 10.02 -63.33 20.24
N SER A 237 9.17 -63.27 21.27
CA SER A 237 8.90 -64.23 22.36
C SER A 237 9.72 -65.54 22.44
N ALA A 238 10.37 -65.79 23.59
CA ALA A 238 10.38 -67.09 24.26
C ALA A 238 10.94 -67.01 25.70
N ASP A 239 10.09 -67.41 26.65
CA ASP A 239 10.34 -68.38 27.73
C ASP A 239 11.32 -68.14 28.90
N ALA A 240 10.75 -68.52 30.07
CA ALA A 240 11.33 -69.31 31.16
C ALA A 240 12.06 -68.64 32.34
N HIS A 241 11.38 -68.70 33.48
CA HIS A 241 11.81 -69.29 34.77
C HIS A 241 13.08 -68.82 35.50
N GLY A 242 12.83 -68.36 36.74
CA GLY A 242 13.64 -68.65 37.94
C GLY A 242 14.85 -67.73 38.16
N GLN A 243 15.38 -67.53 39.36
CA GLN A 243 15.06 -67.89 40.75
C GLN A 243 16.24 -67.28 41.54
N PHE A 244 16.01 -66.64 42.71
CA PHE A 244 16.95 -66.55 43.86
C PHE A 244 18.38 -65.99 43.58
N LEU A 245 18.82 -64.86 44.14
CA LEU A 245 19.06 -64.53 45.56
C LEU A 245 19.42 -63.04 45.64
#